data_AF-A0A4Q1EXU4-F1
#
_entry.id   AF-A0A4Q1EXU4-F1
#
_cell.length_a   1.000
_cell.length_b   1.000
_cell.length_c   1.000
_cell.angle_alpha   90.00
_cell.angle_beta   90.00
_cell.angle_gamma   90.00
#
_symmetry.space_group_name_H-M   'P 1'
#
loop_
_entity.id
_entity.type
_entity.pdbx_description
1 polymer ?
#
loop_
_entity_poly.entity_id
_entity_poly.type
_entity_poly.pdbx_seq_one_letter_code
_entity_poly.pdbx_strand_id
1 'polypeptide(L)'
;MKNKLLPLFFVLASYSAYSQVGIGTTMPNPSSQLEVVANDKGVLIPRIQLKNITDASTIANGNVNSLLVFNTATAADIKPGYYYWYDNKWNRIVIAGEIESNKGTVIYNAVTKEFVFVDDSGTNQPLDFGSSVKKHETITTLTNNNDGTYTYLNETGENPVTINVVGDVANNFESIINNPAVTNVLNNFVTKSEGTVSFNSTTNEFTYTDASGATKVVNINEIVKGNETITTLTNNNDGTYTYLNETGENPVTINVVGDVANNFESIINNPAVTNVLNNFVTKSEGTVSFNSTTNEFTYTDASGATQVVNINEIVKGNETITTLEKNAANDGKYVYKSENDTETTIDVVADVVNNASTIINDPKFVTELTQFVD
;
A
#
# COMPACT_ATOMS: atom_id res chain seq x y z
N MET A 1 151.48 26.96 -18.39
CA MET A 1 150.28 26.51 -19.14
C MET A 1 149.10 27.39 -18.74
N LYS A 2 148.87 28.53 -19.40
CA LYS A 2 147.78 29.45 -19.03
C LYS A 2 147.18 30.05 -20.31
N ASN A 3 145.85 29.97 -20.43
CA ASN A 3 144.97 30.72 -21.35
C ASN A 3 144.59 30.13 -22.73
N LYS A 4 144.65 28.82 -22.97
CA LYS A 4 144.04 28.19 -24.17
C LYS A 4 142.69 27.47 -23.96
N LEU A 5 142.22 27.35 -22.71
CA LEU A 5 140.94 26.69 -22.38
C LEU A 5 139.71 27.59 -22.54
N LEU A 6 139.85 28.91 -22.37
CA LEU A 6 138.73 29.86 -22.46
C LEU A 6 138.10 29.96 -23.86
N PRO A 7 138.86 30.07 -24.97
CA PRO A 7 138.27 30.09 -26.30
C PRO A 7 137.66 28.73 -26.69
N LEU A 8 138.24 27.62 -26.22
CA LEU A 8 137.69 26.29 -26.44
C LEU A 8 136.32 26.11 -25.75
N PHE A 9 136.16 26.66 -24.54
CA PHE A 9 134.87 26.65 -23.84
C PHE A 9 133.78 27.46 -24.57
N PHE A 10 134.13 28.61 -25.15
CA PHE A 10 133.19 29.43 -25.95
C PHE A 10 132.77 28.75 -27.27
N VAL A 11 133.66 27.97 -27.89
CA VAL A 11 133.37 27.23 -29.13
C VAL A 11 132.55 25.95 -28.85
N LEU A 12 132.72 25.30 -27.70
CA LEU A 12 131.88 24.15 -27.32
C LEU A 12 130.50 24.57 -26.77
N ALA A 13 130.38 25.75 -26.15
CA ALA A 13 129.09 26.27 -25.66
C ALA A 13 128.15 26.77 -26.78
N SER A 14 128.64 26.92 -28.01
CA SER A 14 127.86 27.41 -29.15
C SER A 14 127.12 26.31 -29.93
N TYR A 15 127.26 25.04 -29.55
CA TYR A 15 126.70 23.90 -30.30
C TYR A 15 125.28 23.45 -29.92
N SER A 16 124.62 24.10 -28.96
CA SER A 16 123.30 23.66 -28.47
C SER A 16 122.27 24.79 -28.33
N ALA A 17 122.20 25.71 -29.29
CA ALA A 17 121.08 26.65 -29.38
C ALA A 17 119.93 26.02 -30.20
N TYR A 18 119.02 25.30 -29.54
CA TYR A 18 117.72 24.97 -30.14
C TYR A 18 116.90 26.26 -30.19
N SER A 19 116.63 26.78 -31.39
CA SER A 19 115.83 27.99 -31.56
C SER A 19 114.42 27.62 -32.03
N GLN A 20 113.44 27.85 -31.16
CA GLN A 20 112.02 27.94 -31.51
C GLN A 20 111.77 29.25 -32.27
N VAL A 21 110.91 29.20 -33.29
CA VAL A 21 110.62 30.39 -34.10
C VAL A 21 109.46 31.16 -33.48
N GLY A 22 109.79 32.27 -32.82
CA GLY A 22 108.80 33.26 -32.40
C GLY A 22 108.65 34.36 -33.43
N ILE A 23 107.43 34.64 -33.88
CA ILE A 23 107.11 35.82 -34.69
C ILE A 23 106.17 36.69 -33.85
N GLY A 24 106.65 37.87 -33.45
CA GLY A 24 105.88 38.77 -32.58
C GLY A 24 105.92 38.43 -31.09
N THR A 25 106.70 37.42 -30.69
CA THR A 25 107.01 37.09 -29.28
C THR A 25 108.50 36.79 -29.10
N THR A 26 109.10 37.28 -28.02
CA THR A 26 110.50 37.00 -27.65
C THR A 26 110.65 35.75 -26.77
N MET A 27 109.54 35.23 -26.25
CA MET A 27 109.49 34.03 -25.42
C MET A 27 108.42 33.08 -25.96
N PRO A 28 108.71 32.36 -27.06
CA PRO A 28 107.76 31.38 -27.57
C PRO A 28 107.50 30.27 -26.56
N ASN A 29 106.29 29.71 -26.58
CA ASN A 29 105.91 28.60 -25.75
C ASN A 29 106.81 27.39 -26.02
N PRO A 30 107.43 26.77 -25.00
CA PRO A 30 108.33 25.62 -25.17
C PRO A 30 107.73 24.42 -25.90
N SER A 31 106.40 24.31 -25.97
CA SER A 31 105.69 23.27 -26.72
C SER A 31 105.43 23.62 -28.19
N SER A 32 105.95 24.74 -28.69
CA SER A 32 105.76 25.20 -30.07
C SER A 32 107.08 25.30 -30.83
N GLN A 33 107.10 24.77 -32.05
CA GLN A 33 108.23 24.97 -32.96
C GLN A 33 108.13 26.32 -33.70
N LEU A 34 106.90 26.80 -33.89
CA LEU A 34 106.53 28.10 -34.43
C LEU A 34 105.38 28.69 -33.61
N GLU A 35 105.55 29.89 -33.08
CA GLU A 35 104.49 30.67 -32.45
C GLU A 35 104.39 32.05 -33.14
N VAL A 36 103.18 32.44 -33.53
CA VAL A 36 102.91 33.73 -34.17
C VAL A 36 101.91 34.51 -33.31
N VAL A 37 102.35 35.64 -32.77
CA VAL A 37 101.55 36.50 -31.87
C VAL A 37 101.40 37.89 -32.50
N ALA A 38 100.15 38.33 -32.67
CA ALA A 38 99.79 39.69 -33.10
C ALA A 38 98.35 40.02 -32.65
N ASN A 39 98.04 41.31 -32.46
CA ASN A 39 96.70 41.77 -32.09
C ASN A 39 95.81 42.10 -33.30
N ASP A 40 96.43 42.41 -34.43
CA ASP A 40 95.79 42.99 -35.62
C ASP A 40 96.32 42.40 -36.93
N LYS A 41 97.05 41.28 -36.87
CA LYS A 41 97.63 40.59 -38.04
C LYS A 41 97.30 39.10 -38.00
N GLY A 42 97.17 38.49 -39.17
CA GLY A 42 96.99 37.05 -39.35
C GLY A 42 98.19 36.38 -40.02
N VAL A 43 98.11 35.06 -40.19
CA VAL A 43 99.10 34.26 -40.93
C VAL A 43 98.55 33.94 -42.32
N LEU A 44 99.28 34.34 -43.36
CA LEU A 44 98.99 33.87 -44.72
C LEU A 44 99.57 32.47 -44.92
N ILE A 45 98.70 31.47 -44.79
CA ILE A 45 98.99 30.09 -45.19
C ILE A 45 99.18 30.03 -46.72
N PRO A 46 100.08 29.17 -47.24
CA PRO A 46 100.30 29.03 -48.67
C PRO A 46 98.99 28.86 -49.46
N ARG A 47 98.77 29.76 -50.41
CA ARG A 47 97.59 29.77 -51.29
C ARG A 47 97.90 28.95 -52.53
N ILE A 48 97.29 27.78 -52.62
CA ILE A 48 97.56 26.78 -53.64
C ILE A 48 96.31 26.58 -54.51
N GLN A 49 96.49 26.33 -55.80
CA GLN A 49 95.42 25.89 -56.69
C GLN A 49 95.44 24.37 -56.75
N LEU A 50 94.74 23.70 -55.83
CA LEU A 50 94.62 22.26 -55.87
C LEU A 50 93.77 21.84 -57.08
N LYS A 51 94.05 20.66 -57.65
CA LYS A 51 93.31 20.15 -58.81
C LYS A 51 92.08 19.34 -58.43
N ASN A 52 92.18 18.55 -57.36
CA ASN A 52 91.14 17.69 -56.81
C ASN A 52 91.52 17.27 -55.36
N ILE A 53 90.69 16.46 -54.71
CA ILE A 53 90.90 16.06 -53.32
C ILE A 53 92.09 15.12 -53.12
N THR A 54 92.61 14.49 -54.17
CA THR A 54 93.76 13.58 -54.12
C THR A 54 95.02 14.17 -54.76
N ASP A 55 95.05 15.48 -54.99
CA ASP A 55 96.16 16.15 -55.69
C ASP A 55 97.48 16.05 -54.91
N ALA A 56 98.33 15.12 -55.35
CA ALA A 56 99.68 14.90 -54.84
C ALA A 56 100.76 15.57 -55.70
N SER A 57 100.38 16.31 -56.75
CA SER A 57 101.30 16.80 -57.79
C SER A 57 101.62 18.29 -57.67
N THR A 58 100.67 19.09 -57.18
CA THR A 58 100.81 20.55 -57.11
C THR A 58 101.90 20.97 -56.12
N ILE A 59 102.17 20.15 -55.11
CA ILE A 59 103.30 20.32 -54.19
C ILE A 59 104.38 19.30 -54.58
N ALA A 60 105.46 19.79 -55.20
CA ALA A 60 106.41 18.96 -55.95
C ALA A 60 107.16 17.90 -55.13
N ASN A 61 107.37 18.13 -53.83
CA ASN A 61 108.11 17.21 -52.95
C ASN A 61 107.20 16.22 -52.20
N GLY A 62 105.97 16.03 -52.68
CA GLY A 62 104.97 15.17 -52.07
C GLY A 62 104.26 15.83 -50.88
N ASN A 63 103.07 15.32 -50.57
CA ASN A 63 102.26 15.78 -49.46
C ASN A 63 102.56 14.95 -48.21
N VAL A 64 102.68 15.63 -47.06
CA VAL A 64 102.88 15.00 -45.74
C VAL A 64 101.65 15.24 -44.86
N ASN A 65 101.35 14.30 -43.96
CA ASN A 65 100.22 14.47 -43.04
C ASN A 65 100.36 15.78 -42.26
N SER A 66 99.23 16.45 -42.04
CA SER A 66 99.12 17.76 -41.39
C SER A 66 99.62 18.96 -42.22
N LEU A 67 99.98 18.78 -43.49
CA LEU A 67 100.33 19.91 -44.36
C LEU A 67 99.09 20.78 -44.60
N LEU A 68 99.14 22.06 -44.19
CA LEU A 68 98.03 23.00 -44.27
C LEU A 68 98.20 23.97 -45.45
N VAL A 69 97.17 24.11 -46.26
CA VAL A 69 97.11 25.07 -47.38
C VAL A 69 95.77 25.78 -47.42
N PHE A 70 95.73 26.95 -48.05
CA PHE A 70 94.50 27.57 -48.47
C PHE A 70 94.28 27.27 -49.96
N ASN A 71 93.30 26.44 -50.28
CA ASN A 71 92.92 26.18 -51.66
C ASN A 71 92.22 27.42 -52.25
N THR A 72 92.62 27.82 -53.45
CA THR A 72 92.02 28.94 -54.20
C THR A 72 91.23 28.48 -55.43
N ALA A 73 91.37 27.21 -55.82
CA ALA A 73 90.66 26.66 -56.96
C ALA A 73 89.23 26.24 -56.59
N THR A 74 88.34 26.28 -57.57
CA THR A 74 87.05 25.58 -57.52
C THR A 74 87.10 24.46 -58.53
N ALA A 75 86.89 23.22 -58.07
CA ALA A 75 86.76 22.05 -58.92
C ALA A 75 85.60 21.17 -58.40
N ALA A 76 85.44 19.95 -58.93
CA ALA A 76 84.29 19.11 -58.63
C ALA A 76 84.19 18.72 -57.13
N ASP A 77 85.33 18.40 -56.50
CA ASP A 77 85.44 17.86 -55.15
C ASP A 77 86.16 18.81 -54.17
N ILE A 78 86.55 20.00 -54.64
CA ILE A 78 87.24 21.02 -53.84
C ILE A 78 86.64 22.40 -54.08
N LYS A 79 86.58 23.20 -53.01
CA LYS A 79 86.13 24.59 -53.01
C LYS A 79 87.20 25.47 -52.37
N PRO A 80 87.19 26.79 -52.55
CA PRO A 80 88.08 27.67 -51.82
C PRO A 80 87.93 27.49 -50.29
N GLY A 81 89.05 27.47 -49.57
CA GLY A 81 89.06 27.27 -48.11
C GLY A 81 90.34 26.61 -47.60
N TYR A 82 90.38 26.33 -46.29
CA TYR A 82 91.51 25.67 -45.66
C TYR A 82 91.42 24.15 -45.82
N TYR A 83 92.54 23.55 -46.23
CA TYR A 83 92.68 22.11 -46.39
C TYR A 83 93.94 21.63 -45.69
N TYR A 84 93.84 20.45 -45.07
CA TYR A 84 95.01 19.74 -44.56
C TYR A 84 95.13 18.36 -45.22
N TRP A 85 96.36 17.94 -45.52
CA TRP A 85 96.61 16.61 -46.04
C TRP A 85 96.53 15.57 -44.92
N TYR A 86 95.71 14.55 -45.11
CA TYR A 86 95.64 13.39 -44.22
C TYR A 86 94.99 12.21 -44.94
N ASP A 87 95.51 11.00 -44.76
CA ASP A 87 94.95 9.78 -45.35
C ASP A 87 94.80 9.85 -46.88
N ASN A 88 95.90 10.23 -47.56
CA ASN A 88 96.01 10.36 -49.03
C ASN A 88 94.99 11.31 -49.69
N LYS A 89 94.44 12.26 -48.94
CA LYS A 89 93.50 13.25 -49.45
C LYS A 89 93.62 14.60 -48.73
N TRP A 90 93.17 15.64 -49.40
CA TRP A 90 92.98 16.98 -48.87
C TRP A 90 91.65 17.05 -48.12
N ASN A 91 91.70 17.14 -46.80
CA ASN A 91 90.51 17.27 -45.96
C ASN A 91 90.22 18.75 -45.74
N ARG A 92 89.00 19.19 -46.09
CA ARG A 92 88.58 20.58 -45.89
C ARG A 92 88.18 20.81 -44.44
N ILE A 93 88.60 21.94 -43.89
CA ILE A 93 88.08 22.43 -42.61
C ILE A 93 86.77 23.17 -42.93
N VAL A 94 85.64 22.56 -42.58
CA VAL A 94 84.29 23.11 -42.85
C VAL A 94 83.86 24.11 -41.78
N ILE A 95 82.99 25.05 -42.15
CA ILE A 95 82.35 25.97 -41.20
C ILE A 95 80.95 25.47 -40.82
N ALA A 96 80.43 25.92 -39.67
CA ALA A 96 79.13 25.46 -39.15
C ALA A 96 77.96 25.60 -40.14
N GLY A 97 77.99 26.62 -41.01
CA GLY A 97 76.96 26.83 -42.03
C GLY A 97 77.00 25.85 -43.22
N GLU A 98 78.00 24.97 -43.29
CA GLU A 98 78.14 23.97 -44.35
C GLU A 98 77.79 22.54 -43.89
N ILE A 99 77.33 22.38 -42.64
CA ILE A 99 76.86 21.10 -42.09
C ILE A 99 75.37 20.98 -42.38
N GLU A 100 74.97 20.19 -43.37
CA GLU A 100 73.55 19.91 -43.63
C GLU A 100 72.96 18.99 -42.54
N SER A 101 71.71 19.25 -42.14
CA SER A 101 70.98 18.35 -41.22
C SER A 101 70.64 17.04 -41.93
N ASN A 102 70.86 15.90 -41.27
CA ASN A 102 70.60 14.60 -41.86
C ASN A 102 69.11 14.43 -42.21
N LYS A 103 68.82 13.95 -43.42
CA LYS A 103 67.46 13.59 -43.89
C LYS A 103 66.80 12.58 -42.94
N GLY A 104 65.49 12.70 -42.73
CA GLY A 104 64.73 11.84 -41.80
C GLY A 104 64.86 12.20 -40.32
N THR A 105 65.59 13.27 -39.98
CA THR A 105 65.66 13.76 -38.60
C THR A 105 64.36 14.43 -38.21
N VAL A 106 63.82 14.09 -37.04
CA VAL A 106 62.72 14.81 -36.40
C VAL A 106 63.30 15.85 -35.46
N ILE A 107 62.88 17.11 -35.62
CA ILE A 107 63.36 18.25 -34.84
C ILE A 107 62.17 18.83 -34.08
N TYR A 108 62.32 18.99 -32.77
CA TYR A 108 61.37 19.73 -31.95
C TYR A 108 61.79 21.18 -31.83
N ASN A 109 60.92 22.10 -32.26
CA ASN A 109 61.11 23.53 -32.07
C ASN A 109 60.51 23.95 -30.72
N ALA A 110 61.37 24.24 -29.73
CA ALA A 110 60.92 24.62 -28.40
C ALA A 110 60.21 26.00 -28.33
N VAL A 111 60.34 26.84 -29.36
CA VAL A 111 59.67 28.16 -29.45
C VAL A 111 58.28 28.02 -30.04
N THR A 112 58.15 27.40 -31.22
CA THR A 112 56.85 27.21 -31.88
C THR A 112 56.07 26.03 -31.29
N LYS A 113 56.73 25.18 -30.47
CA LYS A 113 56.17 23.96 -29.87
C LYS A 113 55.75 22.91 -30.91
N GLU A 114 56.32 22.96 -32.10
CA GLU A 114 56.01 22.06 -33.21
C GLU A 114 57.14 21.06 -33.45
N PHE A 115 56.76 19.91 -33.98
CA PHE A 115 57.71 18.96 -34.56
C PHE A 115 57.79 19.21 -36.07
N VAL A 116 59.01 19.15 -36.61
CA VAL A 116 59.25 19.11 -38.05
C VAL A 116 60.09 17.89 -38.38
N PHE A 117 59.97 17.36 -39.60
CA PHE A 117 60.90 16.36 -40.12
C PHE A 117 61.69 16.94 -41.30
N VAL A 118 62.96 16.55 -41.42
CA VAL A 118 63.79 16.91 -42.57
C VAL A 118 63.46 15.95 -43.71
N ASP A 119 62.85 16.46 -44.79
CA ASP A 119 62.48 15.67 -45.95
C ASP A 119 63.68 15.28 -46.84
N ASP A 120 63.41 14.54 -47.92
CA ASP A 120 64.45 14.08 -48.85
C ASP A 120 65.16 15.22 -49.61
N SER A 121 64.57 16.42 -49.60
CA SER A 121 65.16 17.65 -50.16
C SER A 121 66.02 18.41 -49.15
N GLY A 122 66.07 17.97 -47.88
CA GLY A 122 66.78 18.65 -46.79
C GLY A 122 65.95 19.78 -46.15
N THR A 123 64.66 19.87 -46.46
CA THR A 123 63.78 20.94 -45.99
C THR A 123 62.97 20.48 -44.78
N ASN A 124 62.74 21.39 -43.82
CA ASN A 124 61.88 21.12 -42.67
C ASN A 124 60.41 21.15 -43.07
N GLN A 125 59.71 20.04 -42.86
CA GLN A 125 58.27 19.91 -43.08
C GLN A 125 57.54 19.78 -41.73
N PRO A 126 56.42 20.49 -41.52
CA PRO A 126 55.65 20.38 -40.29
C PRO A 126 55.08 18.96 -40.12
N LEU A 127 55.21 18.43 -38.90
CA LEU A 127 54.62 17.17 -38.49
C LEU A 127 53.40 17.44 -37.62
N ASP A 128 52.22 17.37 -38.22
CA ASP A 128 50.95 17.64 -37.53
C ASP A 128 50.34 16.34 -36.96
N PHE A 129 50.61 16.11 -35.67
CA PHE A 129 50.00 15.03 -34.93
C PHE A 129 48.50 15.26 -34.66
N GLY A 130 48.06 16.52 -34.57
CA GLY A 130 46.69 16.85 -34.20
C GLY A 130 45.69 16.43 -35.28
N SER A 131 45.97 16.72 -36.55
CA SER A 131 45.15 16.23 -37.67
C SER A 131 45.23 14.70 -37.82
N SER A 132 46.41 14.13 -37.61
CA SER A 132 46.61 12.68 -37.66
C SER A 132 45.78 11.94 -36.61
N VAL A 133 45.75 12.44 -35.37
CA VAL A 133 44.92 11.88 -34.30
C VAL A 133 43.44 12.03 -34.65
N LYS A 134 42.97 13.23 -35.01
CA LYS A 134 41.56 13.47 -35.39
C LYS A 134 41.07 12.57 -36.53
N LYS A 135 41.91 12.28 -37.52
CA LYS A 135 41.56 11.41 -38.64
C LYS A 135 41.34 9.95 -38.21
N HIS A 136 41.97 9.53 -37.11
CA HIS A 136 41.90 8.16 -36.60
C HIS A 136 41.12 8.05 -35.28
N GLU A 137 40.47 9.13 -34.84
CA GLU A 137 39.50 9.05 -33.76
C GLU A 137 38.29 8.22 -34.21
N THR A 138 37.92 7.24 -33.41
CA THR A 138 36.72 6.43 -33.61
C THR A 138 35.52 7.13 -32.99
N ILE A 139 34.42 7.23 -33.74
CA ILE A 139 33.22 7.97 -33.32
C ILE A 139 32.22 6.99 -32.68
N THR A 140 31.78 7.26 -31.45
CA THR A 140 30.59 6.64 -30.86
C THR A 140 29.35 7.45 -31.20
N THR A 141 28.20 6.78 -31.34
CA THR A 141 26.93 7.46 -31.61
C THR A 141 25.84 6.99 -30.66
N LEU A 142 24.99 7.91 -30.23
CA LEU A 142 23.73 7.62 -29.56
C LEU A 142 22.60 8.26 -30.38
N THR A 143 21.81 7.43 -31.03
CA THR A 143 20.75 7.88 -31.94
C THR A 143 19.39 7.72 -31.27
N ASN A 144 18.59 8.80 -31.26
CA ASN A 144 17.19 8.74 -30.84
C ASN A 144 16.34 8.23 -32.02
N ASN A 145 15.60 7.15 -31.82
CA ASN A 145 14.77 6.54 -32.85
C ASN A 145 13.36 7.15 -32.94
N ASN A 146 13.03 8.12 -32.07
CA ASN A 146 11.74 8.82 -31.99
C ASN A 146 10.53 7.93 -31.64
N ASP A 147 10.77 6.71 -31.17
CA ASP A 147 9.75 5.76 -30.70
C ASP A 147 9.92 5.41 -29.21
N GLY A 148 10.79 6.16 -28.51
CA GLY A 148 11.16 5.88 -27.12
C GLY A 148 12.32 4.90 -26.97
N THR A 149 12.95 4.47 -28.07
CA THR A 149 14.21 3.72 -28.06
C THR A 149 15.39 4.57 -28.52
N TYR A 150 16.57 4.19 -28.04
CA TYR A 150 17.86 4.75 -28.48
C TYR A 150 18.77 3.64 -28.97
N THR A 151 19.52 3.92 -30.03
CA THR A 151 20.55 3.00 -30.54
C THR A 151 21.92 3.55 -30.22
N TYR A 152 22.64 2.86 -29.35
CA TYR A 152 24.05 3.12 -29.05
C TYR A 152 24.93 2.28 -29.99
N LEU A 153 25.86 2.94 -30.66
CA LEU A 153 26.90 2.31 -31.48
C LEU A 153 28.27 2.70 -30.92
N ASN A 154 29.06 1.69 -30.60
CA ASN A 154 30.42 1.86 -30.09
C ASN A 154 31.41 2.21 -31.23
N GLU A 155 32.66 2.40 -30.86
CA GLU A 155 33.78 2.75 -31.73
C GLU A 155 34.07 1.70 -32.81
N THR A 156 33.70 0.42 -32.59
CA THR A 156 33.92 -0.64 -33.56
C THR A 156 32.86 -0.65 -34.66
N GLY A 157 31.74 0.05 -34.47
CA GLY A 157 30.61 0.04 -35.41
C GLY A 157 29.85 -1.29 -35.43
N GLU A 158 30.14 -2.20 -34.49
CA GLU A 158 29.56 -3.55 -34.43
C GLU A 158 28.68 -3.70 -33.19
N ASN A 159 27.62 -4.52 -33.32
CA ASN A 159 26.69 -4.87 -32.24
C ASN A 159 26.02 -3.64 -31.58
N PRO A 160 25.16 -2.91 -32.32
CA PRO A 160 24.41 -1.81 -31.74
C PRO A 160 23.58 -2.26 -30.54
N VAL A 161 23.63 -1.50 -29.46
CA VAL A 161 22.83 -1.74 -28.25
C VAL A 161 21.56 -0.90 -28.36
N THR A 162 20.41 -1.55 -28.21
CA THR A 162 19.13 -0.85 -28.13
C THR A 162 18.78 -0.60 -26.66
N ILE A 163 18.58 0.66 -26.31
CA ILE A 163 18.05 1.10 -25.02
C ILE A 163 16.57 1.36 -25.22
N ASN A 164 15.71 0.56 -24.59
CA ASN A 164 14.25 0.66 -24.75
C ASN A 164 13.62 1.28 -23.51
N VAL A 165 13.54 2.61 -23.48
CA VAL A 165 13.03 3.34 -22.31
C VAL A 165 11.58 2.97 -22.01
N VAL A 166 10.74 2.85 -23.05
CA VAL A 166 9.32 2.51 -22.88
C VAL A 166 9.17 1.09 -22.32
N GLY A 167 9.92 0.14 -22.86
CA GLY A 167 9.96 -1.24 -22.36
C GLY A 167 10.48 -1.32 -20.93
N ASP A 168 11.54 -0.59 -20.60
CA ASP A 168 12.10 -0.54 -19.25
C ASP A 168 11.10 0.03 -18.25
N VAL A 169 10.40 1.12 -18.61
CA VAL A 169 9.34 1.68 -17.75
C VAL A 169 8.20 0.70 -17.57
N ALA A 170 7.75 0.03 -18.63
CA ALA A 170 6.66 -0.95 -18.56
C ALA A 170 7.04 -2.15 -17.67
N ASN A 171 8.24 -2.68 -17.84
CA ASN A 171 8.73 -3.84 -17.08
C ASN A 171 8.99 -3.50 -15.60
N ASN A 172 9.38 -2.26 -15.30
CA ASN A 172 9.68 -1.82 -13.94
C ASN A 172 8.52 -1.00 -13.32
N PHE A 173 7.33 -1.01 -13.93
CA PHE A 173 6.24 -0.10 -13.56
C PHE A 173 5.83 -0.24 -12.09
N GLU A 174 5.78 -1.46 -11.55
CA GLU A 174 5.46 -1.71 -10.14
C GLU A 174 6.48 -1.05 -9.19
N SER A 175 7.77 -1.18 -9.48
CA SER A 175 8.83 -0.51 -8.72
C SER A 175 8.76 1.01 -8.84
N ILE A 176 8.41 1.52 -10.03
CA ILE A 176 8.27 2.95 -10.29
C ILE A 176 7.09 3.52 -9.50
N ILE A 177 5.92 2.88 -9.54
CA ILE A 177 4.70 3.40 -8.91
C ILE A 177 4.72 3.29 -7.38
N ASN A 178 5.48 2.32 -6.83
CA ASN A 178 5.69 2.17 -5.39
C ASN A 178 6.71 3.14 -4.81
N ASN A 179 7.41 3.93 -5.65
CA ASN A 179 8.28 4.99 -5.16
C ASN A 179 7.44 6.16 -4.62
N PRO A 180 7.56 6.53 -3.33
CA PRO A 180 6.73 7.56 -2.72
C PRO A 180 6.75 8.91 -3.44
N ALA A 181 7.87 9.29 -4.06
CA ALA A 181 7.96 10.53 -4.82
C ALA A 181 7.06 10.49 -6.07
N VAL A 182 7.04 9.36 -6.78
CA VAL A 182 6.19 9.15 -7.96
C VAL A 182 4.72 9.09 -7.55
N THR A 183 4.40 8.29 -6.52
CA THR A 183 3.02 8.17 -6.01
C THR A 183 2.47 9.52 -5.55
N ASN A 184 3.26 10.33 -4.84
CA ASN A 184 2.83 11.66 -4.40
C ASN A 184 2.52 12.60 -5.56
N VAL A 185 3.35 12.60 -6.60
CA VAL A 185 3.08 13.38 -7.82
C VAL A 185 1.82 12.88 -8.50
N LEU A 186 1.67 11.56 -8.68
CA LEU A 186 0.49 10.99 -9.33
C LEU A 186 -0.80 11.28 -8.55
N ASN A 187 -0.77 11.16 -7.23
CA ASN A 187 -1.89 11.49 -6.36
C ASN A 187 -2.32 12.94 -6.54
N ASN A 188 -1.41 13.89 -6.75
CA ASN A 188 -1.78 15.28 -7.03
C ASN A 188 -2.53 15.45 -8.36
N PHE A 189 -2.31 14.59 -9.34
CA PHE A 189 -3.06 14.61 -10.61
C PHE A 189 -4.39 13.88 -10.49
N VAL A 190 -4.38 12.67 -9.93
CA VAL A 190 -5.57 11.81 -9.83
C VAL A 190 -6.60 12.37 -8.84
N THR A 191 -6.17 13.03 -7.75
CA THR A 191 -7.11 13.59 -6.76
C THR A 191 -7.72 14.93 -7.15
N LYS A 192 -7.20 15.60 -8.19
CA LYS A 192 -7.63 16.95 -8.60
C LYS A 192 -8.59 16.98 -9.80
N SER A 193 -8.87 15.84 -10.43
CA SER A 193 -9.92 15.76 -11.45
C SER A 193 -11.29 15.97 -10.81
N GLU A 194 -12.10 16.87 -11.38
CA GLU A 194 -13.52 17.02 -11.03
C GLU A 194 -14.22 15.65 -11.03
N GLY A 195 -15.04 15.39 -10.01
CA GLY A 195 -15.78 14.14 -9.85
C GLY A 195 -14.97 12.99 -9.25
N THR A 196 -13.68 13.17 -8.94
CA THR A 196 -12.90 12.15 -8.23
C THR A 196 -13.45 11.96 -6.84
N VAL A 197 -13.86 10.73 -6.50
CA VAL A 197 -14.33 10.35 -5.16
C VAL A 197 -13.20 9.68 -4.40
N SER A 198 -13.00 10.05 -3.15
CA SER A 198 -12.05 9.40 -2.24
C SER A 198 -12.72 9.03 -0.93
N PHE A 199 -12.25 7.95 -0.30
CA PHE A 199 -12.70 7.52 1.02
C PHE A 199 -11.54 7.60 2.01
N ASN A 200 -11.75 8.32 3.11
CA ASN A 200 -10.81 8.38 4.22
C ASN A 200 -11.20 7.34 5.28
N SER A 201 -10.43 6.26 5.41
CA SER A 201 -10.70 5.20 6.38
C SER A 201 -10.43 5.60 7.84
N THR A 202 -9.72 6.70 8.09
CA THR A 202 -9.47 7.21 9.44
C THR A 202 -10.66 8.04 9.94
N THR A 203 -11.25 8.87 9.07
CA THR A 203 -12.43 9.68 9.42
C THR A 203 -13.75 9.02 9.03
N ASN A 204 -13.72 7.93 8.25
CA ASN A 204 -14.88 7.27 7.63
C ASN A 204 -15.70 8.20 6.71
N GLU A 205 -15.05 9.15 6.04
CA GLU A 205 -15.72 10.13 5.18
C GLU A 205 -15.45 9.85 3.70
N PHE A 206 -16.50 9.96 2.90
CA PHE A 206 -16.36 10.12 1.45
C PHE A 206 -16.20 11.59 1.12
N THR A 207 -15.29 11.91 0.20
CA THR A 207 -15.14 13.25 -0.37
C THR A 207 -15.11 13.19 -1.88
N TYR A 208 -15.47 14.29 -2.54
CA TYR A 208 -15.28 14.44 -3.98
C TYR A 208 -14.62 15.77 -4.31
N THR A 209 -13.97 15.85 -5.46
CA THR A 209 -13.41 17.10 -6.00
C THR A 209 -14.44 17.78 -6.89
N ASP A 210 -14.80 19.03 -6.59
CA ASP A 210 -15.78 19.81 -7.37
C ASP A 210 -15.15 20.45 -8.63
N ALA A 211 -15.98 21.13 -9.44
CA ALA A 211 -15.55 21.81 -10.68
C ALA A 211 -14.49 22.92 -10.47
N SER A 212 -14.32 23.40 -9.22
CA SER A 212 -13.29 24.37 -8.86
C SER A 212 -11.98 23.72 -8.40
N GLY A 213 -11.94 22.38 -8.34
CA GLY A 213 -10.81 21.62 -7.80
C GLY A 213 -10.78 21.55 -6.28
N ALA A 214 -11.84 21.97 -5.59
CA ALA A 214 -11.92 21.92 -4.13
C ALA A 214 -12.52 20.60 -3.65
N THR A 215 -12.01 20.07 -2.55
CA THR A 215 -12.52 18.85 -1.91
C THR A 215 -13.79 19.16 -1.10
N LYS A 216 -14.85 18.39 -1.31
CA LYS A 216 -16.15 18.48 -0.63
C LYS A 216 -16.48 17.16 0.05
N VAL A 217 -17.03 17.21 1.26
CA VAL A 217 -17.47 16.01 2.00
C VAL A 217 -18.84 15.56 1.50
N VAL A 218 -19.01 14.26 1.30
CA VAL A 218 -20.30 13.62 1.06
C VAL A 218 -20.84 13.16 2.42
N ASN A 219 -21.79 13.92 2.96
CA ASN A 219 -22.41 13.61 4.24
C ASN A 219 -23.50 12.53 4.07
N ILE A 220 -23.09 11.26 4.12
CA ILE A 220 -24.02 10.12 4.00
C ILE A 220 -25.08 10.14 5.10
N ASN A 221 -24.75 10.59 6.31
CA ASN A 221 -25.71 10.65 7.41
C ASN A 221 -26.88 11.60 7.11
N GLU A 222 -26.61 12.74 6.47
CA GLU A 222 -27.67 13.65 6.03
C GLU A 222 -28.51 13.07 4.90
N ILE A 223 -27.86 12.41 3.92
CA ILE A 223 -28.57 11.76 2.80
C ILE A 223 -29.51 10.66 3.31
N VAL A 224 -29.03 9.83 4.25
CA VAL A 224 -29.84 8.77 4.86
C VAL A 224 -30.99 9.37 5.65
N LYS A 225 -30.73 10.33 6.55
CA LYS A 225 -31.79 11.00 7.33
C LYS A 225 -32.83 11.70 6.45
N GLY A 226 -32.40 12.32 5.34
CA GLY A 226 -33.31 13.00 4.42
C GLY A 226 -34.18 12.04 3.59
N ASN A 227 -33.75 10.79 3.43
CA ASN A 227 -34.47 9.77 2.66
C ASN A 227 -35.09 8.68 3.55
N GLU A 228 -34.92 8.76 4.86
CA GLU A 228 -35.52 7.83 5.81
C GLU A 228 -37.02 8.08 5.86
N THR A 229 -37.79 7.02 5.62
CA THR A 229 -39.26 7.05 5.68
C THR A 229 -39.73 6.76 7.09
N ILE A 230 -40.64 7.58 7.61
CA ILE A 230 -41.14 7.48 9.00
C ILE A 230 -42.43 6.65 9.01
N THR A 231 -42.49 5.61 9.84
CA THR A 231 -43.73 4.92 10.20
C THR A 231 -44.30 5.49 11.49
N THR A 232 -45.63 5.47 11.64
CA THR A 232 -46.28 5.93 12.88
C THR A 232 -47.32 4.94 13.37
N LEU A 233 -47.44 4.83 14.70
CA LEU A 233 -48.54 4.14 15.36
C LEU A 233 -49.14 5.11 16.37
N THR A 234 -50.36 5.56 16.11
CA THR A 234 -51.04 6.58 16.90
C THR A 234 -52.14 5.95 17.74
N ASN A 235 -52.16 6.23 19.04
CA ASN A 235 -53.27 5.86 19.93
C ASN A 235 -54.39 6.90 19.81
N ASN A 236 -55.60 6.48 19.42
CA ASN A 236 -56.74 7.37 19.24
C ASN A 236 -57.51 7.63 20.56
N ASN A 237 -57.09 7.03 21.68
CA ASN A 237 -57.68 7.14 23.03
C ASN A 237 -59.13 6.64 23.16
N ASP A 238 -59.63 5.91 22.18
CA ASP A 238 -60.97 5.29 22.17
C ASP A 238 -60.91 3.75 22.10
N GLY A 239 -59.72 3.18 22.28
CA GLY A 239 -59.47 1.75 22.10
C GLY A 239 -59.11 1.34 20.67
N THR A 240 -58.93 2.31 19.77
CA THR A 240 -58.38 2.09 18.43
C THR A 240 -56.98 2.68 18.27
N TYR A 241 -56.19 2.09 17.37
CA TYR A 241 -54.88 2.59 16.95
C TYR A 241 -54.85 2.78 15.44
N THR A 242 -54.18 3.84 14.99
CA THR A 242 -53.96 4.12 13.57
C THR A 242 -52.49 3.85 13.24
N TYR A 243 -52.23 2.83 12.44
CA TYR A 243 -50.91 2.58 11.86
C TYR A 243 -50.83 3.25 10.48
N LEU A 244 -49.80 4.05 10.27
CA LEU A 244 -49.46 4.64 8.98
C LEU A 244 -48.06 4.15 8.57
N ASN A 245 -48.00 3.49 7.43
CA ASN A 245 -46.77 2.99 6.84
C ASN A 245 -45.96 4.12 6.18
N GLU A 246 -44.80 3.75 5.66
CA GLU A 246 -43.83 4.63 4.99
C GLU A 246 -44.40 5.35 3.76
N THR A 247 -45.41 4.78 3.10
CA THR A 247 -46.03 5.38 1.90
C THR A 247 -47.01 6.48 2.27
N GLY A 248 -47.43 6.58 3.53
CA GLY A 248 -48.42 7.56 3.98
C GLY A 248 -49.83 7.31 3.43
N GLU A 249 -50.05 6.17 2.77
CA GLU A 249 -51.30 5.82 2.10
C GLU A 249 -51.97 4.66 2.81
N ASN A 250 -53.31 4.68 2.84
CA ASN A 250 -54.16 3.62 3.41
C ASN A 250 -53.84 3.29 4.88
N PRO A 251 -54.09 4.22 5.82
CA PRO A 251 -53.91 3.95 7.24
C PRO A 251 -54.70 2.72 7.67
N VAL A 252 -54.06 1.86 8.45
CA VAL A 252 -54.69 0.66 9.01
C VAL A 252 -55.21 1.00 10.40
N THR A 253 -56.52 0.85 10.61
CA THR A 253 -57.13 0.95 11.93
C THR A 253 -57.12 -0.41 12.61
N ILE A 254 -56.48 -0.48 13.77
CA ILE A 254 -56.53 -1.62 14.69
C ILE A 254 -57.60 -1.30 15.72
N ASN A 255 -58.71 -2.03 15.70
CA ASN A 255 -59.84 -1.79 16.61
C ASN A 255 -59.88 -2.87 17.69
N VAL A 256 -59.16 -2.65 18.78
CA VAL A 256 -59.04 -3.63 19.87
C VAL A 256 -60.40 -3.94 20.49
N VAL A 257 -61.24 -2.91 20.71
CA VAL A 257 -62.57 -3.08 21.30
C VAL A 257 -63.48 -3.89 20.38
N GLY A 258 -63.46 -3.58 19.08
CA GLY A 258 -64.20 -4.32 18.07
C GLY A 258 -63.73 -5.77 17.93
N ASP A 259 -62.42 -6.00 17.94
CA ASP A 259 -61.85 -7.35 17.88
C ASP A 259 -62.24 -8.19 19.09
N VAL A 260 -62.22 -7.60 20.29
CA VAL A 260 -62.70 -8.28 21.51
C VAL A 260 -64.18 -8.60 21.43
N ALA A 261 -65.01 -7.67 20.94
CA ALA A 261 -66.45 -7.89 20.79
C ALA A 261 -66.75 -8.99 19.75
N ASN A 262 -66.09 -8.96 18.60
CA ASN A 262 -66.31 -9.92 17.51
C ASN A 262 -65.81 -11.32 17.85
N ASN A 263 -64.70 -11.43 18.61
CA ASN A 263 -64.12 -12.71 19.00
C ASN A 263 -64.53 -13.15 20.41
N PHE A 264 -65.56 -12.51 21.00
CA PHE A 264 -65.94 -12.72 22.40
C PHE A 264 -66.22 -14.18 22.72
N GLU A 265 -66.90 -14.91 21.85
CA GLU A 265 -67.18 -16.35 22.02
C GLU A 265 -65.89 -17.17 22.15
N SER A 266 -64.90 -16.91 21.29
CA SER A 266 -63.60 -17.59 21.36
C SER A 266 -62.83 -17.19 22.61
N ILE A 267 -62.94 -15.93 23.04
CA ILE A 267 -62.31 -15.42 24.26
C ILE A 267 -62.89 -16.11 25.50
N ILE A 268 -64.21 -16.22 25.64
CA ILE A 268 -64.85 -16.84 26.81
C ILE A 268 -64.73 -18.37 26.83
N ASN A 269 -64.51 -19.02 25.68
CA ASN A 269 -64.25 -20.45 25.60
C ASN A 269 -62.80 -20.82 25.96
N ASN A 270 -61.91 -19.84 26.12
CA ASN A 270 -60.57 -20.08 26.64
C ASN A 270 -60.65 -20.42 28.15
N PRO A 271 -60.21 -21.62 28.59
CA PRO A 271 -60.35 -22.06 29.97
C PRO A 271 -59.74 -21.11 31.01
N ALA A 272 -58.65 -20.42 30.67
CA ALA A 272 -58.04 -19.45 31.57
C ALA A 272 -58.96 -18.23 31.79
N VAL A 273 -59.61 -17.74 30.74
CA VAL A 273 -60.58 -16.63 30.81
C VAL A 273 -61.84 -17.08 31.55
N THR A 274 -62.39 -18.26 31.22
CA THR A 274 -63.58 -18.79 31.89
C THR A 274 -63.34 -18.99 33.39
N ASN A 275 -62.17 -19.50 33.79
CA ASN A 275 -61.84 -19.69 35.20
C ASN A 275 -61.79 -18.37 35.98
N VAL A 276 -61.22 -17.32 35.37
CA VAL A 276 -61.22 -15.97 35.97
C VAL A 276 -62.65 -15.44 36.05
N LEU A 277 -63.45 -15.56 34.98
CA LEU A 277 -64.83 -15.07 34.95
C LEU A 277 -65.73 -15.80 35.98
N ASN A 278 -65.57 -17.11 36.12
CA ASN A 278 -66.31 -17.91 37.11
C ASN A 278 -66.03 -17.45 38.54
N ASN A 279 -64.85 -16.92 38.86
CA ASN A 279 -64.59 -16.34 40.17
C ASN A 279 -65.40 -15.07 40.45
N PHE A 280 -65.79 -14.33 39.41
CA PHE A 280 -66.63 -13.14 39.56
C PHE A 280 -68.11 -13.48 39.52
N VAL A 281 -68.53 -14.39 38.63
CA VAL A 281 -69.95 -14.74 38.45
C VAL A 281 -70.48 -15.65 39.56
N THR A 282 -69.65 -16.52 40.14
CA THR A 282 -70.11 -17.45 41.21
C THR A 282 -69.98 -16.88 42.62
N LYS A 283 -69.46 -15.66 42.79
CA LYS A 283 -69.25 -15.03 44.11
C LYS A 283 -70.16 -13.83 44.40
N SER A 284 -71.10 -13.50 43.52
CA SER A 284 -72.11 -12.49 43.84
C SER A 284 -73.10 -13.00 44.89
N GLU A 285 -73.32 -12.22 45.94
CA GLU A 285 -74.33 -12.48 46.97
C GLU A 285 -75.69 -12.80 46.35
N GLY A 286 -76.35 -13.87 46.82
CA GLY A 286 -77.65 -14.31 46.35
C GLY A 286 -77.64 -15.17 45.08
N THR A 287 -76.47 -15.48 44.51
CA THR A 287 -76.39 -16.37 43.34
C THR A 287 -76.71 -17.81 43.74
N VAL A 288 -77.81 -18.37 43.21
CA VAL A 288 -78.20 -19.77 43.46
C VAL A 288 -77.57 -20.67 42.41
N SER A 289 -76.87 -21.71 42.87
CA SER A 289 -76.30 -22.76 42.03
C SER A 289 -76.98 -24.09 42.32
N PHE A 290 -77.24 -24.88 41.27
CA PHE A 290 -77.74 -26.25 41.42
C PHE A 290 -76.63 -27.24 41.06
N ASN A 291 -76.31 -28.14 41.98
CA ASN A 291 -75.38 -29.23 41.73
C ASN A 291 -76.16 -30.47 41.28
N SER A 292 -76.12 -30.79 39.98
CA SER A 292 -76.83 -31.95 39.42
C SER A 292 -76.27 -33.31 39.84
N THR A 293 -75.08 -33.36 40.46
CA THR A 293 -74.48 -34.59 40.99
C THR A 293 -74.93 -34.86 42.42
N THR A 294 -75.03 -33.82 43.26
CA THR A 294 -75.50 -33.96 44.65
C THR A 294 -77.00 -33.70 44.81
N ASN A 295 -77.67 -33.19 43.78
CA ASN A 295 -79.07 -32.70 43.80
C ASN A 295 -79.34 -31.60 44.84
N GLU A 296 -78.32 -30.80 45.14
CA GLU A 296 -78.41 -29.72 46.13
C GLU A 296 -78.49 -28.36 45.46
N PHE A 297 -79.32 -27.48 46.02
CA PHE A 297 -79.26 -26.05 45.76
C PHE A 297 -78.34 -25.39 46.78
N THR A 298 -77.44 -24.54 46.30
CA THR A 298 -76.58 -23.71 47.16
C THR A 298 -76.68 -22.24 46.78
N TYR A 299 -76.38 -21.34 47.71
CA TYR A 299 -76.25 -19.92 47.42
C TYR A 299 -75.07 -19.30 48.16
N THR A 300 -74.53 -18.21 47.64
CA THR A 300 -73.51 -17.40 48.34
C THR A 300 -74.18 -16.35 49.21
N ASP A 301 -73.90 -16.37 50.52
CA ASP A 301 -74.43 -15.38 51.46
C ASP A 301 -73.64 -14.05 51.45
N ALA A 302 -74.10 -13.06 52.22
CA ALA A 302 -73.48 -11.73 52.35
C ALA A 302 -72.01 -11.75 52.84
N SER A 303 -71.55 -12.87 53.39
CA SER A 303 -70.16 -13.08 53.84
C SER A 303 -69.27 -13.72 52.77
N GLY A 304 -69.85 -14.11 51.64
CA GLY A 304 -69.16 -14.83 50.57
C GLY A 304 -69.06 -16.34 50.80
N ALA A 305 -69.76 -16.89 51.79
CA ALA A 305 -69.77 -18.32 52.09
C ALA A 305 -70.90 -19.05 51.34
N THR A 306 -70.63 -20.28 50.90
CA THR A 306 -71.62 -21.14 50.24
C THR A 306 -72.50 -21.82 51.27
N GLN A 307 -73.81 -21.61 51.16
CA GLN A 307 -74.85 -22.21 52.02
C GLN A 307 -75.67 -23.22 51.23
N VAL A 308 -76.07 -24.33 51.87
CA VAL A 308 -76.90 -25.39 51.27
C VAL A 308 -78.37 -25.16 51.64
N VAL A 309 -79.27 -25.27 50.66
CA VAL A 309 -80.72 -25.24 50.87
C VAL A 309 -81.23 -26.68 51.04
N ASN A 310 -81.48 -27.09 52.29
CA ASN A 310 -81.96 -28.44 52.60
C ASN A 310 -83.49 -28.54 52.48
N ILE A 311 -83.97 -28.90 51.29
CA ILE A 311 -85.41 -29.03 51.01
C ILE A 311 -86.07 -30.13 51.86
N ASN A 312 -85.33 -31.20 52.23
CA ASN A 312 -85.89 -32.32 52.98
C ASN A 312 -86.32 -31.93 54.40
N GLU A 313 -85.57 -31.04 55.05
CA GLU A 313 -85.93 -30.53 56.38
C GLU A 313 -87.16 -29.62 56.34
N ILE A 314 -87.27 -28.78 55.31
CA ILE A 314 -88.43 -27.90 55.11
C ILE A 314 -89.71 -28.73 54.95
N VAL A 315 -89.65 -29.80 54.16
CA VAL A 315 -90.80 -30.69 53.94
C VAL A 315 -91.21 -31.40 55.23
N LYS A 316 -90.25 -32.00 55.96
CA LYS A 316 -90.53 -32.70 57.22
C LYS A 316 -91.05 -31.79 58.33
N GLY A 317 -90.59 -30.54 58.40
CA GLY A 317 -91.05 -29.58 59.40
C GLY A 317 -92.51 -29.15 59.22
N ASN A 318 -93.10 -29.41 58.06
CA ASN A 318 -94.42 -28.92 57.67
C ASN A 318 -95.46 -30.05 57.51
N GLU A 319 -95.15 -31.28 57.89
CA GLU A 319 -96.06 -32.43 57.80
C GLU A 319 -97.00 -32.49 59.03
N THR A 320 -98.30 -32.74 58.82
CA THR A 320 -99.33 -32.80 59.89
C THR A 320 -99.64 -34.25 60.32
N ILE A 321 -99.99 -34.47 61.59
CA ILE A 321 -100.22 -35.81 62.19
C ILE A 321 -101.72 -36.00 62.54
N THR A 322 -102.29 -37.17 62.25
CA THR A 322 -103.64 -37.60 62.72
C THR A 322 -103.56 -38.62 63.87
N THR A 323 -104.55 -38.67 64.77
CA THR A 323 -104.59 -39.65 65.88
C THR A 323 -105.97 -40.33 66.03
N LEU A 324 -106.00 -41.56 66.57
CA LEU A 324 -107.23 -42.27 66.96
C LEU A 324 -107.01 -42.87 68.35
N GLU A 325 -107.73 -42.37 69.34
CA GLU A 325 -107.52 -42.73 70.74
C GLU A 325 -108.79 -43.29 71.37
N LYS A 326 -108.64 -44.23 72.30
CA LYS A 326 -109.77 -44.78 73.06
C LYS A 326 -110.24 -43.77 74.10
N ASN A 327 -111.55 -43.56 74.22
CA ASN A 327 -112.11 -42.65 75.21
C ASN A 327 -111.73 -43.12 76.63
N ALA A 328 -111.23 -42.20 77.44
CA ALA A 328 -110.71 -42.45 78.79
C ALA A 328 -111.76 -43.08 79.73
N ALA A 329 -113.06 -42.86 79.49
CA ALA A 329 -114.13 -43.46 80.28
C ALA A 329 -114.26 -44.98 80.08
N ASN A 330 -113.56 -45.56 79.09
CA ASN A 330 -113.59 -46.98 78.74
C ASN A 330 -115.02 -47.51 78.48
N ASP A 331 -115.91 -46.61 78.07
CA ASP A 331 -117.33 -46.79 77.78
C ASP A 331 -117.60 -47.26 76.35
N GLY A 332 -116.54 -47.69 75.66
CA GLY A 332 -116.58 -48.18 74.29
C GLY A 332 -116.56 -47.10 73.20
N LYS A 333 -116.27 -45.84 73.55
CA LYS A 333 -116.06 -44.77 72.57
C LYS A 333 -114.58 -44.62 72.18
N TYR A 334 -114.32 -44.10 70.98
CA TYR A 334 -113.01 -43.65 70.49
C TYR A 334 -113.14 -42.23 69.94
N VAL A 335 -112.06 -41.46 69.96
CA VAL A 335 -112.00 -40.12 69.36
C VAL A 335 -110.91 -40.12 68.30
N TYR A 336 -111.31 -39.89 67.05
CA TYR A 336 -110.39 -39.64 65.94
C TYR A 336 -110.17 -38.13 65.81
N LYS A 337 -108.91 -37.67 65.77
CA LYS A 337 -108.56 -36.29 65.49
C LYS A 337 -107.85 -36.20 64.13
N SER A 338 -108.49 -35.52 63.19
CA SER A 338 -107.93 -35.32 61.84
C SER A 338 -106.91 -34.18 61.80
N GLU A 339 -106.22 -34.01 60.66
CA GLU A 339 -105.14 -33.02 60.47
C GLU A 339 -105.59 -31.56 60.67
N ASN A 340 -106.91 -31.31 60.64
CA ASN A 340 -107.50 -30.00 60.88
C ASN A 340 -108.06 -29.85 62.32
N ASP A 341 -107.63 -30.72 63.24
CA ASP A 341 -108.06 -30.79 64.64
C ASP A 341 -109.54 -31.13 64.88
N THR A 342 -110.29 -31.50 63.83
CA THR A 342 -111.68 -31.96 64.01
C THR A 342 -111.69 -33.32 64.69
N GLU A 343 -112.39 -33.39 65.82
CA GLU A 343 -112.61 -34.63 66.56
C GLU A 343 -113.92 -35.30 66.16
N THR A 344 -113.84 -36.59 65.84
CA THR A 344 -115.00 -37.44 65.57
C THR A 344 -115.07 -38.51 66.63
N THR A 345 -116.12 -38.49 67.45
CA THR A 345 -116.38 -39.54 68.43
C THR A 345 -117.08 -40.71 67.76
N ILE A 346 -116.44 -41.87 67.83
CA ILE A 346 -116.98 -43.16 67.39
C ILE A 346 -117.50 -43.86 68.64
N ASP A 347 -118.81 -44.01 68.77
CA ASP A 347 -119.45 -44.65 69.93
C ASP A 347 -119.88 -46.07 69.58
N VAL A 348 -118.96 -47.01 69.79
CA VAL A 348 -119.17 -48.41 69.39
C VAL A 348 -120.35 -49.03 70.15
N VAL A 349 -120.55 -48.65 71.42
CA VAL A 349 -121.63 -49.21 72.25
C VAL A 349 -123.00 -48.70 71.77
N ALA A 350 -123.14 -47.40 71.54
CA ALA A 350 -124.39 -46.84 71.02
C ALA A 350 -124.70 -47.40 69.62
N ASP A 351 -123.69 -47.55 68.76
CA ASP A 351 -123.88 -48.15 67.43
C ASP A 351 -124.35 -49.60 67.52
N VAL A 352 -123.81 -50.41 68.42
CA VAL A 352 -124.28 -51.79 68.66
C VAL A 352 -125.72 -51.80 69.18
N VAL A 353 -126.07 -50.92 70.12
CA VAL A 353 -127.44 -50.85 70.68
C VAL A 353 -128.45 -50.40 69.63
N ASN A 354 -128.15 -49.33 68.88
CA ASN A 354 -129.07 -48.79 67.86
C ASN A 354 -129.31 -49.78 66.73
N ASN A 355 -128.29 -50.56 66.37
CA ASN A 355 -128.39 -51.59 65.36
C ASN A 355 -128.79 -52.96 65.93
N ALA A 356 -129.19 -53.05 67.21
CA ALA A 356 -129.46 -54.32 67.88
C ALA A 356 -130.52 -55.17 67.16
N SER A 357 -131.56 -54.57 66.57
CA SER A 357 -132.56 -55.33 65.80
C SER A 357 -131.99 -55.94 64.52
N THR A 358 -131.11 -55.21 63.83
CA THR A 358 -130.38 -55.74 62.66
C THR A 358 -129.41 -56.82 63.07
N ILE A 359 -128.68 -56.61 64.17
CA ILE A 359 -127.72 -57.57 64.73
C ILE A 359 -128.43 -58.84 65.20
N ILE A 360 -129.52 -58.72 65.96
CA ILE A 360 -130.29 -59.85 66.52
C ILE A 360 -131.05 -60.62 65.43
N ASN A 361 -131.38 -60.01 64.29
CA ASN A 361 -132.01 -60.70 63.17
C ASN A 361 -130.99 -61.22 62.13
N ASP A 362 -129.69 -60.97 62.31
CA ASP A 362 -128.66 -61.56 61.46
C ASP A 362 -128.64 -63.08 61.71
N PRO A 363 -128.87 -63.93 60.69
CA PRO A 363 -128.94 -65.38 60.87
C PRO A 363 -127.69 -65.97 61.54
N LYS A 364 -126.50 -65.37 61.33
CA LYS A 364 -125.26 -65.83 61.98
C LYS A 364 -125.28 -65.52 63.47
N PHE A 365 -125.64 -64.29 63.84
CA PHE A 365 -125.76 -63.90 65.25
C PHE A 365 -126.83 -64.72 65.96
N VAL A 366 -127.99 -64.95 65.32
CA VAL A 366 -129.05 -65.83 65.86
C VAL A 366 -128.53 -67.23 66.07
N THR A 367 -127.84 -67.84 65.09
CA THR A 367 -127.32 -69.20 65.18
C THR A 367 -126.38 -69.36 66.39
N GLU A 368 -125.46 -68.40 66.59
CA GLU A 368 -124.56 -68.39 67.75
C GLU A 368 -125.30 -68.12 69.06
N LEU A 369 -126.31 -67.25 69.06
CA LEU A 369 -127.10 -66.96 70.25
C LEU A 369 -127.94 -68.17 70.69
N THR A 370 -128.56 -68.91 69.76
CA THR A 370 -129.32 -70.15 70.09
C THR A 370 -128.45 -71.27 70.69
N GLN A 371 -127.13 -71.27 70.47
CA GLN A 371 -126.23 -72.20 71.18
C GLN A 371 -126.04 -71.85 72.66
N PHE A 372 -126.53 -70.69 73.10
CA PHE A 372 -126.34 -70.15 74.45
C PHE A 372 -127.63 -70.10 75.29
N VAL A 373 -128.82 -70.34 74.70
CA VAL A 373 -130.12 -70.13 75.37
C VAL A 373 -131.02 -71.39 75.40
N ASP A 374 -130.55 -72.54 74.88
CA ASP A 374 -131.00 -73.90 75.25
C ASP A 374 -129.92 -74.59 76.10
#